data_AF-A0A368XH49-F1
#
_entry.id   AF-A0A368XH49-F1
#
_cell.length_a   1.000
_cell.length_b   1.000
_cell.length_c   1.000
_cell.angle_alpha   90.00
_cell.angle_beta   90.00
_cell.angle_gamma   90.00
#
_symmetry.space_group_name_H-M   'P 1'
#
loop_
_entity.id
_entity.type
_entity.pdbx_description
1 polymer ?
#
loop_
_entity_poly.entity_id
_entity_poly.type
_entity_poly.pdbx_seq_one_letter_code
_entity_poly.pdbx_strand_id
1 'polypeptide(L)'
;MANVVLKLPINEIKKIENHYKKQSITPPQYATFAAKVNGTNVTVYKSGKVMFQGRDAEKEASMWQGKSEALPTKKANKKSVNEHSFYPPNHFFETSHIGSDEAGTGDYFGPITVAAVFIPKEKIALIKELGVRDSKDLKDPMIERIAKDLVYAEIPYTLMTLKNEKYNQLQRKGWNQGKMKAMLHYHAIQKLLDKLKGTTIDGILIDQFCQPQVHQKYLRTEKLTLQPDTYFMTKAESHSLSVAAASIIARAKFVKEMDKLSKESGITIPKGASNKVDQTAAYLVKKYGKDVLEKYAKLHFANTEKANKYL
;
A
#
# COMPACT_ATOMS: atom_id res chain seq x y z
N MET A 1 3.35 26.81 -6.41
CA MET A 1 1.94 27.20 -6.20
C MET A 1 1.61 26.93 -4.75
N ALA A 2 1.18 27.95 -4.01
CA ALA A 2 0.86 27.83 -2.60
C ALA A 2 -0.56 27.29 -2.41
N ASN A 3 -0.76 26.49 -1.37
CA ASN A 3 -2.06 25.92 -0.99
C ASN A 3 -2.28 26.21 0.50
N VAL A 4 -3.36 26.92 0.83
CA VAL A 4 -3.76 27.20 2.21
C VAL A 4 -5.15 26.63 2.46
N VAL A 5 -5.34 26.03 3.64
CA VAL A 5 -6.61 25.44 4.04
C VAL A 5 -7.03 26.04 5.38
N LEU A 6 -8.23 26.60 5.42
CA LEU A 6 -8.89 27.06 6.64
C LEU A 6 -10.07 26.15 6.97
N LYS A 7 -10.39 26.03 8.26
CA LYS A 7 -11.66 25.46 8.73
C LYS A 7 -12.41 26.56 9.45
N LEU A 8 -13.60 26.88 8.95
CA LEU A 8 -14.38 28.03 9.41
C LEU A 8 -15.78 27.58 9.83
N PRO A 9 -16.37 28.24 10.85
CA PRO A 9 -17.75 27.99 11.22
C PRO A 9 -18.71 28.43 10.10
N ILE A 10 -19.92 27.83 10.08
CA ILE A 10 -20.87 27.93 8.96
C ILE A 10 -21.28 29.39 8.66
N ASN A 11 -21.34 30.24 9.68
CA ASN A 11 -21.62 31.67 9.55
C ASN A 11 -20.51 32.42 8.77
N GLU A 12 -19.24 32.06 8.94
CA GLU A 12 -18.11 32.65 8.21
C GLU A 12 -18.02 32.12 6.78
N ILE A 13 -18.39 30.85 6.55
CA ILE A 13 -18.49 30.29 5.20
C ILE A 13 -19.45 31.11 4.34
N LYS A 14 -20.64 31.45 4.86
CA LYS A 14 -21.62 32.28 4.14
C LYS A 14 -21.05 33.66 3.79
N LYS A 15 -20.18 34.23 4.64
CA LYS A 15 -19.50 35.49 4.36
C LYS A 15 -18.48 35.35 3.23
N ILE A 16 -17.74 34.24 3.18
CA ILE A 16 -16.83 33.91 2.07
C ILE A 16 -17.59 33.73 0.76
N GLU A 17 -18.65 32.93 0.77
CA GLU A 17 -19.48 32.69 -0.42
C GLU A 17 -20.08 34.01 -0.94
N ASN A 18 -20.51 34.90 -0.05
CA ASN A 18 -21.00 36.23 -0.42
C ASN A 18 -19.89 37.16 -0.92
N HIS A 19 -18.72 37.15 -0.28
CA HIS A 19 -17.59 38.01 -0.66
C HIS A 19 -17.08 37.68 -2.08
N TYR A 20 -16.98 36.40 -2.42
CA TYR A 20 -16.50 35.93 -3.72
C TYR A 20 -17.63 35.64 -4.74
N LYS A 21 -18.88 36.01 -4.43
CA LYS A 21 -20.06 35.65 -5.24
C LYS A 21 -19.93 36.08 -6.71
N LYS A 22 -19.37 37.27 -6.94
CA LYS A 22 -19.17 37.84 -8.30
C LYS A 22 -18.11 37.10 -9.11
N GLN A 23 -17.21 36.37 -8.45
CA GLN A 23 -16.11 35.61 -9.05
C GLN A 23 -16.36 34.11 -9.01
N SER A 24 -17.61 33.70 -8.80
CA SER A 24 -17.99 32.29 -8.68
C SER A 24 -17.75 31.52 -9.97
N ILE A 25 -17.33 30.27 -9.81
CA ILE A 25 -17.12 29.31 -10.89
C ILE A 25 -17.83 28.01 -10.52
N THR A 26 -17.97 27.10 -11.49
CA THR A 26 -18.53 25.78 -11.24
C THR A 26 -17.72 25.05 -10.16
N PRO A 27 -18.33 24.65 -9.03
CA PRO A 27 -17.63 23.94 -7.98
C PRO A 27 -17.18 22.54 -8.44
N PRO A 28 -15.99 22.08 -8.04
CA PRO A 28 -15.55 20.71 -8.28
C PRO A 28 -16.39 19.71 -7.47
N GLN A 29 -16.27 18.42 -7.80
CA GLN A 29 -17.01 17.36 -7.10
C GLN A 29 -16.83 17.45 -5.57
N TYR A 30 -17.94 17.37 -4.84
CA TYR A 30 -18.03 17.46 -3.38
C TYR A 30 -17.79 18.87 -2.75
N ALA A 31 -17.52 19.90 -3.54
CA ALA A 31 -17.50 21.28 -3.09
C ALA A 31 -18.92 21.90 -3.10
N THR A 32 -19.19 22.83 -2.18
CA THR A 32 -20.43 23.60 -2.15
C THR A 32 -20.33 24.91 -2.93
N PHE A 33 -19.14 25.49 -2.99
CA PHE A 33 -18.89 26.75 -3.66
C PHE A 33 -17.44 26.80 -4.17
N ALA A 34 -17.22 27.47 -5.30
CA ALA A 34 -15.90 27.79 -5.79
C ALA A 34 -15.87 29.16 -6.45
N ALA A 35 -14.72 29.84 -6.37
CA ALA A 35 -14.47 31.13 -7.01
C ALA A 35 -13.02 31.23 -7.49
N LYS A 36 -12.76 32.10 -8.46
CA LYS A 36 -11.41 32.39 -8.94
C LYS A 36 -11.12 33.88 -8.89
N VAL A 37 -10.15 34.27 -8.07
CA VAL A 37 -9.78 35.67 -7.81
C VAL A 37 -8.26 35.82 -7.90
N ASN A 38 -7.77 36.78 -8.67
CA ASN A 38 -6.33 37.11 -8.77
C ASN A 38 -5.39 35.90 -8.95
N GLY A 39 -5.80 34.91 -9.74
CA GLY A 39 -5.00 33.69 -9.96
C GLY A 39 -5.03 32.68 -8.80
N THR A 40 -5.95 32.84 -7.85
CA THR A 40 -6.23 31.94 -6.73
C THR A 40 -7.62 31.34 -6.87
N ASN A 41 -7.69 30.01 -6.80
CA ASN A 41 -8.93 29.26 -6.69
C ASN A 41 -9.31 29.14 -5.20
N VAL A 42 -10.53 29.56 -4.86
CA VAL A 42 -11.14 29.39 -3.55
C VAL A 42 -12.18 28.29 -3.65
N THR A 43 -12.13 27.26 -2.81
CA THR A 43 -13.07 26.13 -2.82
C THR A 43 -13.59 25.84 -1.42
N VAL A 44 -14.91 25.84 -1.26
CA VAL A 44 -15.61 25.61 0.00
C VAL A 44 -16.24 24.22 -0.01
N TYR A 45 -16.15 23.51 1.11
CA TYR A 45 -16.75 22.18 1.29
C TYR A 45 -17.82 22.18 2.38
N LYS A 46 -18.77 21.24 2.30
CA LYS A 46 -19.82 21.02 3.32
C LYS A 46 -19.29 20.86 4.75
N SER A 47 -18.04 20.41 4.91
CA SER A 47 -17.37 20.19 6.20
C SER A 47 -16.86 21.47 6.89
N GLY A 48 -17.05 22.63 6.26
CA GLY A 48 -16.50 23.90 6.71
C GLY A 48 -15.05 24.15 6.36
N LYS A 49 -14.48 23.29 5.52
CA LYS A 49 -13.15 23.48 4.94
C LYS A 49 -13.24 24.49 3.79
N VAL A 50 -12.33 25.46 3.77
CA VAL A 50 -12.11 26.40 2.66
C VAL A 50 -10.65 26.26 2.21
N MET A 51 -10.45 26.03 0.92
CA MET A 51 -9.15 25.82 0.31
C MET A 51 -8.83 26.95 -0.66
N PHE A 52 -7.66 27.55 -0.50
CA PHE A 52 -7.10 28.60 -1.36
C PHE A 52 -5.91 28.02 -2.10
N GLN A 53 -5.92 28.03 -3.43
CA GLN A 53 -4.86 27.45 -4.26
C GLN A 53 -4.48 28.40 -5.38
N GLY A 54 -3.22 28.81 -5.45
CA GLY A 54 -2.77 29.72 -6.50
C GLY A 54 -1.55 30.52 -6.13
N ARG A 55 -1.29 31.58 -6.91
CA ARG A 55 -0.15 32.47 -6.70
C ARG A 55 -0.30 33.28 -5.42
N ASP A 56 -1.52 33.74 -5.12
CA ASP A 56 -1.82 34.64 -3.98
C ASP A 56 -2.61 33.93 -2.87
N ALA A 57 -2.50 32.61 -2.76
CA ALA A 57 -3.30 31.80 -1.83
C ALA A 57 -3.14 32.21 -0.36
N GLU A 58 -1.94 32.59 0.06
CA GLU A 58 -1.66 33.03 1.44
C GLU A 58 -2.30 34.39 1.73
N LYS A 59 -2.22 35.33 0.78
CA LYS A 59 -2.83 36.66 0.87
C LYS A 59 -4.36 36.59 0.90
N GLU A 60 -4.94 35.72 0.08
CA GLU A 60 -6.39 35.51 0.08
C GLU A 60 -6.86 34.83 1.38
N ALA A 61 -6.11 33.86 1.88
CA ALA A 61 -6.43 33.18 3.13
C ALA A 61 -6.29 34.09 4.36
N SER A 62 -5.32 35.00 4.40
CA SER A 62 -5.08 35.88 5.54
C SER A 62 -6.26 36.81 5.85
N MET A 63 -7.08 37.15 4.84
CA MET A 63 -8.31 37.93 5.04
C MET A 63 -9.35 37.24 5.94
N TRP A 64 -9.24 35.92 6.10
CA TRP A 64 -10.20 35.08 6.81
C TRP A 64 -9.62 34.40 8.06
N GLN A 65 -8.29 34.50 8.27
CA GLN A 65 -7.58 33.88 9.40
C GLN A 65 -7.96 34.46 10.77
N GLY A 66 -8.24 35.77 10.87
CA GLY A 66 -8.60 36.40 12.15
C GLY A 66 -10.03 36.10 12.66
N LYS A 67 -10.83 35.34 11.89
CA LYS A 67 -12.23 35.00 12.19
C LYS A 67 -12.47 33.51 12.37
N SER A 68 -11.41 32.70 12.32
CA SER A 68 -11.47 31.34 12.85
C SER A 68 -11.56 31.43 14.37
N GLU A 69 -12.54 30.76 14.98
CA GLU A 69 -12.39 30.39 16.38
C GLU A 69 -11.04 29.70 16.53
N ALA A 70 -10.16 30.29 17.35
CA ALA A 70 -8.98 29.62 17.84
C ALA A 70 -9.46 28.49 18.76
N LEU A 71 -9.85 27.36 18.16
CA LEU A 71 -9.70 26.08 18.84
C LEU A 71 -8.24 26.04 19.29
N PRO A 72 -7.95 25.71 20.56
CA PRO A 72 -6.59 25.61 21.03
C PRO A 72 -5.85 24.77 20.00
N THR A 73 -4.78 25.32 19.43
CA THR A 73 -3.78 24.51 18.75
C THR A 73 -3.10 23.68 19.84
N LYS A 74 -3.82 22.67 20.36
CA LYS A 74 -3.26 21.34 20.22
C LYS A 74 -2.83 21.31 18.76
N LYS A 75 -1.53 21.41 18.51
CA LYS A 75 -0.95 20.54 17.50
C LYS A 75 -1.68 19.24 17.77
N ALA A 76 -2.71 18.92 16.97
CA ALA A 76 -3.13 17.56 16.89
C ALA A 76 -1.81 16.94 16.47
N ASN A 77 -1.10 16.33 17.43
CA ASN A 77 -0.21 15.24 17.10
C ASN A 77 -1.15 14.40 16.24
N LYS A 78 -1.03 14.56 14.91
CA LYS A 78 -1.65 13.64 13.99
C LYS A 78 -1.06 12.37 14.49
N LYS A 79 -1.87 11.57 15.22
CA LYS A 79 -1.38 10.34 15.81
C LYS A 79 -0.61 9.68 14.68
N SER A 80 0.70 9.52 14.88
CA SER A 80 1.54 8.92 13.86
C SER A 80 0.84 7.64 13.41
N VAL A 81 0.96 7.24 12.14
CA VAL A 81 0.34 5.98 11.69
C VAL A 81 0.81 4.80 12.56
N ASN A 82 1.98 4.97 13.18
CA ASN A 82 2.65 4.08 14.11
C ASN A 82 2.25 4.28 15.60
N GLU A 83 1.41 5.27 15.94
CA GLU A 83 0.89 5.48 17.32
C GLU A 83 -0.30 4.54 17.59
N HIS A 84 0.00 3.28 17.91
CA HIS A 84 -0.98 2.28 18.35
C HIS A 84 -0.34 1.22 19.26
N SER A 85 -1.16 0.49 20.02
CA SER A 85 -0.70 -0.54 20.99
C SER A 85 0.06 -1.72 20.36
N PHE A 86 -0.01 -1.89 19.05
CA PHE A 86 0.68 -2.94 18.31
C PHE A 86 2.02 -2.47 17.70
N TYR A 87 2.55 -1.31 18.12
CA TYR A 87 3.86 -0.87 17.64
C TYR A 87 4.96 -1.67 18.36
N PRO A 88 6.04 -2.09 17.68
CA PRO A 88 7.09 -2.88 18.31
C PRO A 88 7.84 -2.06 19.39
N PRO A 89 8.32 -2.70 20.47
CA PRO A 89 9.20 -2.03 21.42
C PRO A 89 10.56 -1.69 20.78
N ASN A 90 11.27 -0.68 21.29
CA ASN A 90 12.49 -0.16 20.66
C ASN A 90 13.59 -1.22 20.43
N HIS A 91 13.74 -2.18 21.35
CA HIS A 91 14.76 -3.22 21.27
C HIS A 91 14.39 -4.34 20.28
N PHE A 92 13.18 -4.37 19.74
CA PHE A 92 12.66 -5.44 18.89
C PHE A 92 13.49 -5.68 17.63
N PHE A 93 14.10 -4.64 17.05
CA PHE A 93 14.85 -4.76 15.79
C PHE A 93 16.19 -5.50 15.94
N GLU A 94 16.62 -5.79 17.17
CA GLU A 94 17.84 -6.53 17.50
C GLU A 94 17.56 -7.96 18.01
N THR A 95 16.29 -8.39 17.98
CA THR A 95 15.84 -9.69 18.47
C THR A 95 15.65 -10.70 17.34
N SER A 96 15.47 -11.98 17.70
CA SER A 96 15.14 -13.06 16.78
C SER A 96 13.65 -13.03 16.45
N HIS A 97 13.27 -12.34 15.36
CA HIS A 97 11.86 -12.12 15.03
C HIS A 97 11.52 -12.49 13.58
N ILE A 98 10.22 -12.73 13.36
CA ILE A 98 9.65 -12.91 12.04
C ILE A 98 9.28 -11.55 11.45
N GLY A 99 9.57 -11.34 10.18
CA GLY A 99 9.10 -10.22 9.38
C GLY A 99 8.26 -10.71 8.20
N SER A 100 7.23 -9.97 7.80
CA SER A 100 6.46 -10.28 6.60
C SER A 100 6.12 -9.05 5.75
N ASP A 101 6.16 -9.23 4.43
CA ASP A 101 5.86 -8.20 3.43
C ASP A 101 5.33 -8.86 2.14
N GLU A 102 4.79 -8.05 1.23
CA GLU A 102 4.19 -8.48 -0.02
C GLU A 102 4.67 -7.72 -1.26
N ALA A 103 4.44 -8.32 -2.42
CA ALA A 103 4.63 -7.69 -3.72
C ALA A 103 3.49 -8.03 -4.69
N GLY A 104 3.31 -7.21 -5.73
CA GLY A 104 2.34 -7.45 -6.81
C GLY A 104 0.93 -6.92 -6.54
N THR A 105 0.71 -6.17 -5.45
CA THR A 105 -0.63 -5.67 -5.06
C THR A 105 -1.16 -4.60 -6.00
N GLY A 106 -0.29 -3.68 -6.42
CA GLY A 106 -0.60 -2.57 -7.34
C GLY A 106 -0.48 -2.91 -8.83
N ASP A 107 -0.02 -4.12 -9.15
CA ASP A 107 0.17 -4.58 -10.52
C ASP A 107 -1.13 -5.19 -11.07
N TYR A 108 -1.56 -4.75 -12.27
CA TYR A 108 -2.73 -5.32 -12.93
C TYR A 108 -2.50 -6.78 -13.30
N PHE A 109 -1.36 -7.05 -13.93
CA PHE A 109 -0.94 -8.39 -14.28
C PHE A 109 -0.23 -9.08 -13.11
N GLY A 110 -0.26 -10.41 -13.13
CA GLY A 110 0.46 -11.23 -12.18
C GLY A 110 -0.20 -11.37 -10.82
N PRO A 111 0.39 -12.22 -9.96
CA PRO A 111 -0.18 -12.58 -8.67
C PRO A 111 0.03 -11.52 -7.59
N ILE A 112 -0.45 -11.80 -6.38
CA ILE A 112 0.12 -11.22 -5.15
C ILE A 112 1.03 -12.27 -4.52
N THR A 113 2.23 -11.87 -4.12
CA THR A 113 3.19 -12.75 -3.43
C THR A 113 3.46 -12.21 -2.04
N VAL A 114 3.43 -13.08 -1.03
CA VAL A 114 3.72 -12.71 0.36
C VAL A 114 4.82 -13.62 0.87
N ALA A 115 5.81 -13.04 1.55
CA ALA A 115 6.82 -13.80 2.25
C ALA A 115 6.77 -13.50 3.75
N ALA A 116 7.11 -14.52 4.54
CA ALA A 116 7.45 -14.37 5.95
C ALA A 116 8.87 -14.94 6.13
N VAL A 117 9.73 -14.24 6.86
CA VAL A 117 11.14 -14.58 7.05
C VAL A 117 11.47 -14.47 8.53
N PHE A 118 12.18 -15.46 9.07
CA PHE A 118 12.73 -15.41 10.41
C PHE A 118 14.23 -15.16 10.33
N ILE A 119 14.72 -14.18 11.07
CA ILE A 119 16.14 -13.91 11.17
C ILE A 119 16.55 -14.10 12.62
N PRO A 120 17.36 -15.12 12.93
CA PRO A 120 17.88 -15.28 14.28
C PRO A 120 18.96 -14.22 14.54
N LYS A 121 19.08 -13.80 15.80
CA LYS A 121 19.96 -12.70 16.24
C LYS A 121 21.40 -12.88 15.76
N GLU A 122 21.93 -14.09 15.81
CA GLU A 122 23.29 -14.43 15.40
C GLU A 122 23.54 -14.26 13.89
N LYS A 123 22.49 -14.31 13.05
CA LYS A 123 22.61 -14.10 11.59
C LYS A 123 22.42 -12.63 11.17
N ILE A 124 22.11 -11.72 12.09
CA ILE A 124 21.85 -10.30 11.76
C ILE A 124 23.03 -9.66 11.01
N ALA A 125 24.27 -9.91 11.45
CA ALA A 125 25.47 -9.35 10.81
C ALA A 125 25.63 -9.87 9.37
N LEU A 126 25.54 -11.18 9.17
CA LEU A 126 25.57 -11.82 7.85
C LEU A 126 24.51 -11.24 6.91
N ILE A 127 23.28 -11.07 7.39
CA ILE A 127 22.18 -10.54 6.57
C ILE A 127 22.45 -9.11 6.09
N LYS A 128 23.07 -8.28 6.94
CA LYS A 128 23.49 -6.93 6.55
C LYS A 128 24.56 -6.98 5.45
N GLU A 129 25.54 -7.88 5.58
CA GLU A 129 26.61 -8.08 4.59
C GLU A 129 26.08 -8.55 3.23
N LEU A 130 25.03 -9.38 3.23
CA LEU A 130 24.34 -9.78 1.99
C LEU A 130 23.66 -8.60 1.26
N GLY A 131 23.59 -7.42 1.88
CA GLY A 131 23.02 -6.22 1.28
C GLY A 131 21.49 -6.15 1.38
N VAL A 132 20.89 -6.86 2.34
CA VAL A 132 19.46 -6.77 2.64
C VAL A 132 19.15 -5.36 3.16
N ARG A 133 18.32 -4.64 2.41
CA ARG A 133 17.82 -3.29 2.68
C ARG A 133 16.48 -3.10 1.98
N ASP A 134 15.92 -1.90 2.02
CA ASP A 134 14.67 -1.57 1.31
C ASP A 134 14.77 -2.00 -0.16
N SER A 135 13.83 -2.88 -0.56
CA SER A 135 13.82 -3.47 -1.89
C SER A 135 13.53 -2.44 -2.98
N LYS A 136 12.94 -1.30 -2.65
CA LYS A 136 12.61 -0.22 -3.59
C LYS A 136 13.86 0.40 -4.22
N ASP A 137 14.98 0.38 -3.51
CA ASP A 137 16.26 0.90 -3.98
C ASP A 137 17.07 -0.13 -4.79
N LEU A 138 16.52 -1.34 -4.95
CA LEU A 138 17.19 -2.46 -5.62
C LEU A 138 16.58 -2.74 -7.00
N LYS A 139 17.45 -3.01 -7.96
CA LYS A 139 17.07 -3.50 -9.30
C LYS A 139 16.79 -5.01 -9.25
N ASP A 140 15.95 -5.49 -10.15
CA ASP A 140 15.50 -6.89 -10.16
C ASP A 140 16.65 -7.94 -10.14
N PRO A 141 17.76 -7.78 -10.90
CA PRO A 141 18.88 -8.74 -10.81
C PRO A 141 19.54 -8.80 -9.43
N MET A 142 19.59 -7.66 -8.73
CA MET A 142 20.13 -7.59 -7.37
C MET A 142 19.18 -8.27 -6.38
N ILE A 143 17.87 -8.05 -6.53
CA ILE A 143 16.83 -8.70 -5.72
C ILE A 143 16.90 -10.22 -5.87
N GLU A 144 17.03 -10.71 -7.10
CA GLU A 144 17.16 -12.15 -7.36
C GLU A 144 18.43 -12.75 -6.75
N ARG A 145 19.55 -12.03 -6.83
CA ARG A 145 20.82 -12.46 -6.22
C ARG A 145 20.66 -12.57 -4.70
N ILE A 146 20.21 -11.49 -4.04
CA ILE A 146 20.05 -11.47 -2.59
C ILE A 146 19.03 -12.52 -2.12
N ALA A 147 17.92 -12.71 -2.85
CA ALA A 147 16.96 -13.76 -2.53
C ALA A 147 17.57 -15.16 -2.60
N LYS A 148 18.48 -15.43 -3.55
CA LYS A 148 19.24 -16.69 -3.60
C LYS A 148 20.21 -16.79 -2.43
N ASP A 149 20.94 -15.74 -2.12
CA ASP A 149 21.91 -15.71 -1.02
C ASP A 149 21.23 -15.98 0.33
N LEU A 150 20.02 -15.43 0.55
CA LEU A 150 19.20 -15.73 1.74
C LEU A 150 18.83 -17.21 1.85
N VAL A 151 18.52 -17.86 0.72
CA VAL A 151 18.22 -19.30 0.68
C VAL A 151 19.49 -20.12 0.94
N TYR A 152 20.63 -19.75 0.34
CA TYR A 152 21.92 -20.41 0.57
C TYR A 152 22.42 -20.26 2.00
N ALA A 153 22.13 -19.13 2.64
CA ALA A 153 22.43 -18.89 4.06
C ALA A 153 21.45 -19.61 5.01
N GLU A 154 20.55 -20.44 4.48
CA GLU A 154 19.55 -21.20 5.24
C GLU A 154 18.72 -20.32 6.18
N ILE A 155 18.28 -19.17 5.69
CA ILE A 155 17.37 -18.28 6.42
C ILE A 155 15.96 -18.87 6.35
N PRO A 156 15.31 -19.20 7.48
CA PRO A 156 13.98 -19.80 7.44
C PRO A 156 12.95 -18.81 6.86
N TYR A 157 12.22 -19.26 5.85
CA TYR A 157 11.16 -18.45 5.25
C TYR A 157 9.97 -19.31 4.77
N THR A 158 8.85 -18.64 4.56
CA THR A 158 7.72 -19.15 3.80
C THR A 158 7.35 -18.13 2.74
N LEU A 159 6.96 -18.63 1.57
CA LEU A 159 6.52 -17.83 0.44
C LEU A 159 5.17 -18.34 -0.04
N MET A 160 4.22 -17.43 -0.21
CA MET A 160 2.88 -17.69 -0.72
C MET A 160 2.62 -16.89 -1.99
N THR A 161 1.83 -17.46 -2.90
CA THR A 161 1.46 -16.82 -4.17
C THR A 161 -0.04 -16.97 -4.39
N LEU A 162 -0.74 -15.84 -4.45
CA LEU A 162 -2.14 -15.77 -4.85
C LEU A 162 -2.21 -15.50 -6.35
N LYS A 163 -2.34 -16.58 -7.12
CA LYS A 163 -2.49 -16.54 -8.59
C LYS A 163 -3.77 -15.80 -9.01
N ASN A 164 -3.75 -15.25 -10.21
CA ASN A 164 -4.82 -14.41 -10.75
C ASN A 164 -6.19 -15.09 -10.74
N GLU A 165 -6.27 -16.38 -11.10
CA GLU A 165 -7.54 -17.11 -11.12
C GLU A 165 -8.16 -17.15 -9.71
N LYS A 166 -7.34 -17.47 -8.71
CA LYS A 166 -7.81 -17.50 -7.32
C LYS A 166 -8.08 -16.10 -6.78
N TYR A 167 -7.28 -15.11 -7.16
CA TYR A 167 -7.51 -13.71 -6.83
C TYR A 167 -8.89 -13.26 -7.32
N ASN A 168 -9.19 -13.49 -8.61
CA ASN A 168 -10.44 -13.09 -9.24
C ASN A 168 -11.63 -13.84 -8.64
N GLN A 169 -11.47 -15.14 -8.32
CA GLN A 169 -12.48 -15.90 -7.57
C GLN A 169 -12.79 -15.28 -6.19
N LEU A 170 -11.76 -14.92 -5.41
CA LEU A 170 -11.95 -14.31 -4.09
C LEU A 170 -12.56 -12.91 -4.21
N GLN A 171 -12.14 -12.12 -5.21
CA GLN A 171 -12.70 -10.80 -5.47
C GLN A 171 -14.21 -10.90 -5.76
N ARG A 172 -14.63 -11.84 -6.61
CA ARG A 172 -16.05 -12.10 -6.91
C ARG A 172 -16.84 -12.56 -5.68
N LYS A 173 -16.19 -13.20 -4.71
CA LYS A 173 -16.76 -13.53 -3.40
C LYS A 173 -16.84 -12.32 -2.44
N GLY A 174 -16.54 -11.11 -2.91
CA GLY A 174 -16.61 -9.88 -2.12
C GLY A 174 -15.37 -9.61 -1.28
N TRP A 175 -14.27 -10.34 -1.48
CA TRP A 175 -13.03 -10.03 -0.76
C TRP A 175 -12.35 -8.81 -1.38
N ASN A 176 -11.97 -7.85 -0.54
CA ASN A 176 -11.08 -6.77 -0.94
C ASN A 176 -9.60 -7.18 -0.80
N GLN A 177 -8.70 -6.43 -1.43
CA GLN A 177 -7.27 -6.68 -1.36
C GLN A 177 -6.74 -6.72 0.07
N GLY A 178 -7.22 -5.83 0.95
CA GLY A 178 -6.84 -5.83 2.37
C GLY A 178 -7.10 -7.16 3.06
N LYS A 179 -8.27 -7.77 2.83
CA LYS A 179 -8.60 -9.10 3.36
C LYS A 179 -7.70 -10.19 2.76
N MET A 180 -7.50 -10.18 1.44
CA MET A 180 -6.63 -11.15 0.77
C MET A 180 -5.20 -11.11 1.32
N LYS A 181 -4.64 -9.91 1.47
CA LYS A 181 -3.34 -9.68 2.09
C LYS A 181 -3.30 -10.21 3.52
N ALA A 182 -4.27 -9.84 4.35
CA ALA A 182 -4.32 -10.32 5.74
C ALA A 182 -4.28 -11.85 5.83
N MET A 183 -5.03 -12.56 4.99
CA MET A 183 -5.00 -14.03 4.96
C MET A 183 -3.67 -14.58 4.46
N LEU A 184 -3.08 -13.97 3.43
CA LEU A 184 -1.79 -14.41 2.91
C LEU A 184 -0.66 -14.23 3.94
N HIS A 185 -0.59 -13.09 4.62
CA HIS A 185 0.36 -12.86 5.71
C HIS A 185 0.14 -13.87 6.83
N TYR A 186 -1.11 -14.02 7.29
CA TYR A 186 -1.45 -14.98 8.34
C TYR A 186 -0.96 -16.39 8.01
N HIS A 187 -1.34 -16.92 6.84
CA HIS A 187 -0.95 -18.28 6.46
C HIS A 187 0.55 -18.43 6.18
N ALA A 188 1.23 -17.40 5.68
CA ALA A 188 2.68 -17.43 5.48
C ALA A 188 3.41 -17.51 6.83
N ILE A 189 2.96 -16.70 7.80
CA ILE A 189 3.46 -16.69 9.17
C ILE A 189 3.17 -18.02 9.86
N GLN A 190 1.94 -18.55 9.79
CA GLN A 190 1.60 -19.85 10.39
C GLN A 190 2.51 -20.97 9.90
N LYS A 191 2.68 -21.08 8.58
CA LYS A 191 3.55 -22.08 7.97
C LYS A 191 5.01 -21.91 8.38
N LEU A 192 5.47 -20.68 8.61
CA LEU A 192 6.83 -20.43 9.09
C LEU A 192 6.97 -20.81 10.56
N LEU A 193 6.00 -20.47 11.42
CA LEU A 193 5.96 -20.90 12.82
C LEU A 193 5.97 -22.44 12.92
N ASP A 194 5.23 -23.13 12.05
CA ASP A 194 5.25 -24.59 11.99
C ASP A 194 6.62 -25.18 11.66
N LYS A 195 7.40 -24.52 10.78
CA LYS A 195 8.78 -24.91 10.46
C LYS A 195 9.76 -24.61 11.60
N LEU A 196 9.43 -23.65 12.45
CA LEU A 196 10.27 -23.16 13.55
C LEU A 196 9.87 -23.76 14.91
N LYS A 197 9.09 -24.85 14.93
CA LYS A 197 8.71 -25.54 16.18
C LYS A 197 9.97 -25.86 17.00
N GLY A 198 9.98 -25.43 18.26
CA GLY A 198 11.13 -25.57 19.16
C GLY A 198 12.16 -24.44 19.09
N THR A 199 11.97 -23.45 18.21
CA THR A 199 12.82 -22.24 18.14
C THR A 199 12.18 -21.10 18.95
N THR A 200 12.99 -20.38 19.74
CA THR A 200 12.54 -19.16 20.41
C THR A 200 12.37 -18.03 19.40
N ILE A 201 11.20 -17.39 19.42
CA ILE A 201 10.84 -16.27 18.53
C ILE A 201 10.36 -15.12 19.41
N ASP A 202 11.01 -13.97 19.28
CA ASP A 202 10.76 -12.79 20.12
C ASP A 202 9.55 -11.96 19.65
N GLY A 203 9.00 -12.29 18.48
CA GLY A 203 7.74 -11.76 17.99
C GLY A 203 7.65 -11.74 16.47
N ILE A 204 6.60 -11.09 15.97
CA ILE A 204 6.23 -11.06 14.55
C ILE A 204 6.00 -9.61 14.15
N LEU A 205 6.62 -9.15 13.07
CA LEU A 205 6.40 -7.81 12.51
C LEU A 205 5.83 -7.91 11.10
N ILE A 206 4.70 -7.23 10.90
CA ILE A 206 4.01 -7.15 9.61
C ILE A 206 4.17 -5.71 9.08
N ASP A 207 4.64 -5.55 7.83
CA ASP A 207 4.57 -4.22 7.20
C ASP A 207 3.11 -3.76 7.10
N GLN A 208 2.84 -2.60 7.67
CA GLN A 208 1.50 -2.17 7.96
C GLN A 208 0.79 -1.67 6.70
N PHE A 209 -0.07 -2.51 6.14
CA PHE A 209 -0.93 -2.14 4.99
C PHE A 209 -2.36 -1.75 5.37
N CYS A 210 -2.78 -1.99 6.61
CA CYS A 210 -4.04 -1.53 7.17
C CYS A 210 -3.90 -1.33 8.68
N GLN A 211 -4.88 -0.67 9.31
CA GLN A 211 -4.87 -0.52 10.76
C GLN A 211 -4.97 -1.89 11.46
N PRO A 212 -4.28 -2.12 12.60
CA PRO A 212 -4.29 -3.42 13.29
C PRO A 212 -5.70 -3.95 13.58
N GLN A 213 -6.63 -3.06 13.96
CA GLN A 213 -8.03 -3.42 14.24
C GLN A 213 -8.76 -3.93 12.98
N VAL A 214 -8.43 -3.38 11.81
CA VAL A 214 -8.95 -3.83 10.52
C VAL A 214 -8.35 -5.18 10.15
N HIS A 215 -7.05 -5.37 10.36
CA HIS A 215 -6.38 -6.66 10.18
C HIS A 215 -7.05 -7.76 11.02
N GLN A 216 -7.23 -7.50 12.32
CA GLN A 216 -7.93 -8.41 13.24
C GLN A 216 -9.39 -8.67 12.83
N LYS A 217 -10.09 -7.65 12.30
CA LYS A 217 -11.44 -7.84 11.76
C LYS A 217 -11.43 -8.82 10.59
N TYR A 218 -10.48 -8.71 9.66
CA TYR A 218 -10.36 -9.65 8.55
C TYR A 218 -10.13 -11.08 9.05
N LEU A 219 -9.22 -11.29 10.00
CA LEU A 219 -8.97 -12.62 10.61
C LEU A 219 -10.25 -13.20 11.23
N ARG A 220 -10.98 -12.39 12.01
CA ARG A 220 -12.24 -12.84 12.62
C ARG A 220 -13.30 -13.26 11.60
N THR A 221 -13.37 -12.64 10.42
CA THR A 221 -14.31 -13.08 9.37
C THR A 221 -14.03 -14.49 8.86
N GLU A 222 -12.80 -14.98 9.04
CA GLU A 222 -12.38 -16.34 8.70
C GLU A 222 -12.22 -17.23 9.95
N LYS A 223 -12.76 -16.80 11.11
CA LYS A 223 -12.64 -17.49 12.41
C LYS A 223 -11.19 -17.68 12.88
N LEU A 224 -10.32 -16.76 12.50
CA LEU A 224 -8.91 -16.75 12.89
C LEU A 224 -8.63 -15.65 13.91
N THR A 225 -7.59 -15.85 14.71
CA THR A 225 -7.08 -14.87 15.67
C THR A 225 -5.69 -14.42 15.28
N LEU A 226 -5.33 -13.21 15.68
CA LEU A 226 -3.97 -12.71 15.52
C LEU A 226 -3.03 -13.51 16.42
N GLN A 227 -1.83 -13.79 15.94
CA GLN A 227 -0.82 -14.45 16.78
C GLN A 227 -0.39 -13.52 17.93
N PRO A 228 -0.02 -14.08 19.09
CA PRO A 228 0.63 -13.32 20.16
C PRO A 228 1.87 -12.59 19.63
N ASP A 229 2.24 -11.50 20.30
CA ASP A 229 3.45 -10.71 20.00
C ASP A 229 3.58 -10.31 18.52
N THR A 230 2.44 -10.05 17.88
CA THR A 230 2.37 -9.52 16.53
C THR A 230 2.27 -8.00 16.55
N TYR A 231 3.25 -7.37 15.90
CA TYR A 231 3.39 -5.93 15.76
C TYR A 231 3.15 -5.48 14.32
N PHE A 232 2.78 -4.21 14.18
CA PHE A 232 2.56 -3.54 12.91
C PHE A 232 3.38 -2.25 12.89
N MET A 233 4.01 -1.98 11.75
CA MET A 233 4.73 -0.73 11.54
C MET A 233 4.70 -0.39 10.06
N THR A 234 4.46 0.87 9.73
CA THR A 234 4.65 1.35 8.35
C THR A 234 6.13 1.50 8.02
N LYS A 235 6.50 1.16 6.78
CA LYS A 235 7.90 1.19 6.32
C LYS A 235 8.78 0.27 7.17
N ALA A 236 8.22 -0.85 7.61
CA ALA A 236 8.91 -1.75 8.52
C ALA A 236 10.22 -2.31 7.92
N GLU A 237 10.31 -2.41 6.59
CA GLU A 237 11.50 -2.80 5.84
C GLU A 237 12.70 -1.84 6.04
N SER A 238 12.46 -0.58 6.38
CA SER A 238 13.54 0.39 6.68
C SER A 238 14.16 0.17 8.08
N HIS A 239 13.50 -0.60 8.95
CA HIS A 239 13.90 -0.78 10.35
C HIS A 239 14.21 -2.24 10.70
N SER A 240 13.51 -3.19 10.08
CA SER A 240 13.63 -4.61 10.34
C SER A 240 14.22 -5.35 9.15
N LEU A 241 15.34 -6.04 9.39
CA LEU A 241 15.97 -6.89 8.37
C LEU A 241 15.08 -8.07 7.97
N SER A 242 14.28 -8.61 8.88
CA SER A 242 13.40 -9.73 8.56
C SER A 242 12.27 -9.29 7.62
N VAL A 243 11.73 -8.08 7.81
CA VAL A 243 10.75 -7.49 6.88
C VAL A 243 11.42 -7.13 5.54
N ALA A 244 12.62 -6.53 5.56
CA ALA A 244 13.36 -6.24 4.33
C ALA A 244 13.67 -7.52 3.51
N ALA A 245 14.10 -8.59 4.18
CA ALA A 245 14.33 -9.89 3.55
C ALA A 245 13.02 -10.48 3.00
N ALA A 246 11.91 -10.35 3.72
CA ALA A 246 10.59 -10.76 3.24
C ALA A 246 10.19 -9.98 1.96
N SER A 247 10.42 -8.66 1.95
CA SER A 247 10.18 -7.80 0.79
C SER A 247 10.97 -8.27 -0.44
N ILE A 248 12.26 -8.57 -0.25
CA ILE A 248 13.15 -9.08 -1.29
C ILE A 248 12.67 -10.43 -1.83
N ILE A 249 12.35 -11.40 -0.96
CA ILE A 249 11.88 -12.73 -1.36
C ILE A 249 10.53 -12.65 -2.08
N ALA A 250 9.59 -11.86 -1.56
CA ALA A 250 8.29 -11.64 -2.18
C ALA A 250 8.46 -11.01 -3.57
N ARG A 251 9.28 -9.96 -3.69
CA ARG A 251 9.52 -9.29 -4.97
C ARG A 251 10.25 -10.18 -5.97
N ALA A 252 11.27 -10.93 -5.56
CA ALA A 252 11.95 -11.90 -6.41
C ALA A 252 10.95 -12.92 -7.01
N LYS A 253 10.04 -13.44 -6.16
CA LYS A 253 8.98 -14.34 -6.62
C LYS A 253 8.03 -13.66 -7.59
N PHE A 254 7.59 -12.44 -7.30
CA PHE A 254 6.70 -11.69 -8.18
C PHE A 254 7.30 -11.49 -9.56
N VAL A 255 8.57 -11.05 -9.64
CA VAL A 255 9.28 -10.88 -10.92
C VAL A 255 9.33 -12.20 -11.69
N LYS A 256 9.68 -13.30 -11.04
CA LYS A 256 9.71 -14.63 -11.66
C LYS A 256 8.34 -15.07 -12.20
N GLU A 257 7.25 -14.74 -11.51
CA GLU A 257 5.89 -15.04 -12.00
C GLU A 257 5.52 -14.15 -13.20
N MET A 258 5.95 -12.90 -13.23
CA MET A 258 5.76 -12.01 -14.39
C MET A 258 6.53 -12.48 -15.63
N ASP A 259 7.77 -12.96 -15.44
CA ASP A 259 8.57 -13.55 -16.52
C ASP A 259 7.93 -14.82 -17.06
N LYS A 260 7.34 -15.63 -16.18
CA LYS A 260 6.57 -16.81 -16.58
C LYS A 260 5.37 -16.43 -17.46
N LEU A 261 4.56 -15.45 -17.04
CA LEU A 261 3.43 -14.96 -17.86
C LEU A 261 3.91 -14.37 -19.20
N SER A 262 5.06 -13.70 -19.21
CA SER A 262 5.66 -13.18 -20.44
C SER A 262 6.06 -14.29 -21.40
N LYS A 263 6.69 -15.34 -20.87
CA LYS A 263 7.07 -16.53 -21.66
C LYS A 263 5.85 -17.26 -22.22
N GLU A 264 4.79 -17.41 -21.41
CA GLU A 264 3.56 -18.10 -21.82
C GLU A 264 2.78 -17.34 -22.90
N SER A 265 2.73 -16.00 -22.82
CA SER A 265 2.02 -15.16 -23.79
C SER A 265 2.81 -14.88 -25.07
N GLY A 266 4.14 -15.05 -25.03
CA GLY A 266 5.08 -14.72 -26.10
C GLY A 266 5.36 -13.23 -26.23
N ILE A 267 4.98 -12.42 -25.24
CA ILE A 267 5.23 -10.97 -25.20
C ILE A 267 5.65 -10.55 -23.79
N THR A 268 6.34 -9.42 -23.66
CA THR A 268 6.64 -8.86 -22.33
C THR A 268 5.38 -8.37 -21.65
N ILE A 269 5.07 -8.92 -20.47
CA ILE A 269 3.98 -8.43 -19.62
C ILE A 269 4.50 -7.28 -18.74
N PRO A 270 4.00 -6.05 -18.92
CA PRO A 270 4.46 -4.90 -18.13
C PRO A 270 3.92 -4.96 -16.70
N LYS A 271 4.75 -4.49 -15.75
CA LYS A 271 4.38 -4.24 -14.36
C LYS A 271 3.53 -2.95 -14.23
N GLY A 272 2.85 -2.79 -13.12
CA GLY A 272 2.03 -1.63 -12.75
C GLY A 272 0.63 -1.64 -13.38
N ALA A 273 0.09 -0.45 -13.62
CA ALA A 273 -1.28 -0.23 -14.10
C ALA A 273 -1.37 0.95 -15.10
N SER A 274 -0.33 1.16 -15.92
CA SER A 274 -0.22 2.29 -16.85
C SER A 274 -0.95 2.07 -18.19
N ASN A 275 -0.97 3.06 -19.09
CA ASN A 275 -1.57 2.89 -20.43
C ASN A 275 -0.93 1.74 -21.24
N LYS A 276 0.36 1.45 -21.03
CA LYS A 276 1.04 0.30 -21.65
C LYS A 276 0.44 -1.03 -21.21
N VAL A 277 -0.01 -1.11 -19.95
CA VAL A 277 -0.73 -2.26 -19.40
C VAL A 277 -2.08 -2.43 -20.11
N ASP A 278 -2.83 -1.33 -20.31
CA ASP A 278 -4.12 -1.37 -21.02
C ASP A 278 -3.96 -1.90 -22.45
N GLN A 279 -2.95 -1.40 -23.18
CA GLN A 279 -2.63 -1.85 -24.55
C GLN A 279 -2.23 -3.33 -24.59
N THR A 280 -1.44 -3.77 -23.60
CA THR A 280 -1.02 -5.18 -23.49
C THR A 280 -2.22 -6.09 -23.21
N ALA A 281 -3.13 -5.65 -22.34
CA ALA A 281 -4.36 -6.40 -22.06
C ALA A 281 -5.22 -6.53 -23.32
N ALA A 282 -5.40 -5.45 -24.08
CA ALA A 282 -6.12 -5.47 -25.35
C ALA A 282 -5.48 -6.42 -26.37
N TYR A 283 -4.15 -6.42 -26.48
CA TYR A 283 -3.42 -7.37 -27.33
C TYR A 283 -3.70 -8.83 -26.93
N LEU A 284 -3.62 -9.17 -25.65
CA LEU A 284 -3.90 -10.53 -25.17
C LEU A 284 -5.33 -10.95 -25.49
N VAL A 285 -6.30 -10.04 -25.31
CA VAL A 285 -7.71 -10.30 -25.64
C VAL A 285 -7.91 -10.52 -27.13
N LYS A 286 -7.28 -9.72 -28.01
CA LYS A 286 -7.36 -9.91 -29.48
C LYS A 286 -6.79 -11.27 -29.90
N LYS A 287 -5.69 -11.69 -29.27
CA LYS A 287 -4.96 -12.90 -29.66
C LYS A 287 -5.57 -14.19 -29.10
N TYR A 288 -6.05 -14.17 -27.86
CA TYR A 288 -6.44 -15.37 -27.13
C TYR A 288 -7.88 -15.35 -26.59
N GLY A 289 -8.65 -14.29 -26.89
CA GLY A 289 -10.00 -14.09 -26.36
C GLY A 289 -10.02 -13.47 -24.96
N LYS A 290 -11.20 -12.99 -24.54
CA LYS A 290 -11.38 -12.24 -23.27
C LYS A 290 -11.01 -13.05 -22.03
N ASP A 291 -11.32 -14.34 -22.03
CA ASP A 291 -11.15 -15.23 -20.88
C ASP A 291 -9.69 -15.45 -20.49
N VAL A 292 -8.74 -15.15 -21.40
CA VAL A 292 -7.30 -15.25 -21.10
C VAL A 292 -6.92 -14.38 -19.90
N LEU A 293 -7.58 -13.23 -19.72
CA LEU A 293 -7.25 -12.28 -18.66
C LEU A 293 -7.51 -12.85 -17.26
N GLU A 294 -8.39 -13.85 -17.11
CA GLU A 294 -8.65 -14.51 -15.81
C GLU A 294 -7.36 -15.14 -15.23
N LYS A 295 -6.46 -15.61 -16.11
CA LYS A 295 -5.17 -16.23 -15.74
C LYS A 295 -4.03 -15.23 -15.61
N TYR A 296 -4.15 -14.06 -16.23
CA TYR A 296 -3.05 -13.10 -16.33
C TYR A 296 -3.23 -11.90 -15.41
N ALA A 297 -4.47 -11.50 -15.13
CA ALA A 297 -4.76 -10.17 -14.61
C ALA A 297 -5.75 -10.17 -13.44
N LYS A 298 -5.75 -9.08 -12.67
CA LYS A 298 -6.68 -8.79 -11.58
C LYS A 298 -7.87 -8.02 -12.15
N LEU A 299 -8.92 -8.72 -12.58
CA LEU A 299 -9.93 -8.18 -13.50
C LEU A 299 -10.71 -6.96 -12.99
N HIS A 300 -10.90 -6.81 -11.69
CA HIS A 300 -11.59 -5.65 -11.10
C HIS A 300 -10.86 -4.30 -11.23
N PHE A 301 -9.61 -4.28 -11.72
CA PHE A 301 -8.91 -3.03 -11.98
C PHE A 301 -9.52 -2.31 -13.18
N ALA A 302 -9.50 -0.98 -13.15
CA ALA A 302 -9.96 -0.14 -14.25
C ALA A 302 -9.25 -0.44 -15.59
N ASN A 303 -8.05 -1.03 -15.55
CA ASN A 303 -7.30 -1.44 -16.75
C ASN A 303 -8.10 -2.40 -17.64
N THR A 304 -8.92 -3.29 -17.08
CA THR A 304 -9.77 -4.21 -17.85
C THR A 304 -10.76 -3.45 -18.74
N GLU A 305 -11.41 -2.42 -18.18
CA GLU A 305 -12.35 -1.59 -18.96
C GLU A 305 -11.61 -0.69 -19.95
N LYS A 306 -10.48 -0.11 -19.54
CA LYS A 306 -9.66 0.75 -20.41
C LYS A 306 -9.08 -0.01 -21.61
N ALA A 307 -8.80 -1.30 -21.47
CA ALA A 307 -8.34 -2.15 -22.56
C ALA A 307 -9.34 -2.18 -23.73
N ASN A 308 -10.65 -2.06 -23.46
CA ASN A 308 -11.67 -2.04 -24.52
C ASN A 308 -11.50 -0.88 -25.51
N LYS A 309 -10.84 0.22 -25.13
CA LYS A 309 -10.56 1.34 -26.05
C LYS A 309 -9.55 1.00 -27.14
N TYR A 310 -8.84 -0.11 -26.99
CA TYR A 310 -7.82 -0.59 -27.91
C TYR A 310 -8.22 -1.90 -28.61
N LEU A 311 -9.43 -2.41 -28.34
CA LEU A 311 -10.03 -3.56 -29.02
C LEU A 311 -10.62 -3.12 -30.36
#